data_AF-A0A956KEA9-F1
#
_entry.id   AF-A0A956KEA9-F1
#
_cell.length_a   1.000
_cell.length_b   1.000
_cell.length_c   1.000
_cell.angle_alpha   90.00
_cell.angle_beta   90.00
_cell.angle_gamma   90.00
#
_symmetry.space_group_name_H-M   'P 1'
#
loop_
_entity.id
_entity.type
_entity.pdbx_description
1 polymer ?
#
loop_
_entity_poly.entity_id
_entity_poly.type
_entity_poly.pdbx_seq_one_letter_code
_entity_poly.pdbx_strand_id
1 'polypeptide(L)' 'AEPAIEGDDAPADPLRERDIAPVPARPRPSAEQGCDGHAEGEEWKEECNTCICKGGLPTCTTMACLGPR' A
#
# COMPACT_ATOMS: atom_id res chain seq x y z
N ALA A 1 -26.88 -14.43 -44.67
CA ALA A 1 -27.52 -15.07 -43.51
C ALA A 1 -26.41 -15.28 -42.48
N GLU A 2 -26.52 -14.59 -41.36
CA GLU A 2 -25.48 -14.50 -40.33
C GLU A 2 -25.46 -15.78 -39.46
N PRO A 3 -24.31 -16.20 -38.90
CA PRO A 3 -24.29 -17.28 -37.94
C PRO A 3 -24.77 -16.76 -36.58
N ALA A 4 -25.84 -17.37 -36.05
CA ALA A 4 -26.24 -17.18 -34.67
C ALA A 4 -25.16 -17.80 -33.76
N ILE A 5 -24.43 -16.95 -33.04
CA ILE A 5 -23.63 -17.38 -31.90
C ILE A 5 -24.59 -17.70 -30.76
N GLU A 6 -24.75 -18.98 -30.46
CA GLU A 6 -25.48 -19.43 -29.27
C GLU A 6 -24.74 -18.90 -28.04
N GLY A 7 -25.42 -18.07 -27.25
CA GLY A 7 -24.88 -17.50 -26.03
C GLY A 7 -24.66 -18.61 -25.00
N ASP A 8 -23.42 -18.74 -24.56
CA ASP A 8 -23.05 -19.59 -23.42
C ASP A 8 -23.64 -18.94 -22.16
N ASP A 9 -24.81 -19.45 -21.74
CA ASP A 9 -25.45 -19.11 -20.47
C ASP A 9 -24.61 -19.72 -19.33
N ALA A 10 -23.51 -19.05 -19.01
CA ALA A 10 -22.73 -19.39 -17.84
C ALA A 10 -23.56 -19.07 -16.59
N PRO A 11 -23.82 -20.06 -15.70
CA PRO A 11 -24.56 -19.77 -14.47
C PRO A 11 -23.77 -18.74 -13.66
N ALA A 12 -24.48 -17.72 -13.17
CA ALA A 12 -23.90 -16.73 -12.29
C ALA A 12 -23.21 -17.43 -11.11
N ASP A 13 -21.90 -17.21 -10.98
CA ASP A 13 -21.09 -17.76 -9.88
C ASP A 13 -21.57 -17.18 -8.54
N PRO A 14 -22.14 -18.00 -7.63
CA PRO A 14 -22.70 -17.51 -6.37
C PRO A 14 -21.63 -17.09 -5.34
N LEU A 15 -20.33 -17.19 -5.66
CA LEU A 15 -19.24 -16.81 -4.76
C LEU A 15 -18.85 -15.33 -4.89
N ARG A 16 -19.46 -14.55 -5.79
CA ARG A 16 -19.28 -13.10 -5.84
C ARG A 16 -20.26 -12.33 -4.95
N GLU A 17 -21.01 -13.01 -4.10
CA GLU A 17 -21.83 -12.37 -3.05
C GLU A 17 -21.23 -12.59 -1.66
N ARG A 18 -19.89 -12.69 -1.57
CA ARG A 18 -19.24 -12.52 -0.27
C ARG A 18 -19.38 -11.05 0.07
N ASP A 19 -20.31 -10.73 0.95
CA ASP A 19 -20.43 -9.46 1.64
C ASP A 19 -19.05 -9.07 2.19
N ILE A 20 -18.28 -8.33 1.40
CA ILE A 20 -17.13 -7.59 1.88
C ILE A 20 -17.74 -6.47 2.70
N ALA A 21 -18.09 -6.79 3.95
CA ALA A 21 -18.31 -5.76 4.95
C ALA A 21 -17.12 -4.81 4.81
N PRO A 22 -17.35 -3.49 4.66
CA PRO A 22 -16.25 -2.54 4.58
C PRO A 22 -15.40 -2.79 5.81
N VAL A 23 -14.18 -3.29 5.61
CA VAL A 23 -13.21 -3.38 6.69
C VAL A 23 -13.20 -1.98 7.27
N PRO A 24 -13.53 -1.79 8.57
CA PRO A 24 -13.53 -0.44 9.11
C PRO A 24 -12.14 0.08 8.80
N ALA A 25 -12.08 1.16 8.02
CA ALA A 25 -10.84 1.87 7.82
C ALA A 25 -10.44 2.25 9.24
N ARG A 26 -9.49 1.49 9.81
CA ARG A 26 -8.80 1.90 11.03
C ARG A 26 -8.39 3.33 10.72
N PRO A 27 -8.64 4.30 11.61
CA PRO A 27 -8.21 5.67 11.35
C PRO A 27 -6.73 5.56 11.03
N ARG A 28 -6.38 5.78 9.76
CA ARG A 28 -5.00 5.72 9.33
C ARG A 28 -4.37 6.80 10.17
N PRO A 29 -3.51 6.49 11.17
CA PRO A 29 -2.88 7.54 11.94
C PRO A 29 -2.29 8.49 10.91
N SER A 30 -2.40 9.80 11.15
CA SER A 30 -2.05 10.85 10.18
C SER A 30 -0.59 10.79 9.67
N ALA A 31 0.20 9.79 10.09
CA ALA A 31 1.52 9.38 9.64
C ALA A 31 1.53 8.33 8.50
N GLU A 32 0.38 7.78 8.07
CA GLU A 32 0.34 6.56 7.23
C GLU A 32 0.73 6.73 5.74
N GLN A 33 1.38 7.81 5.34
CA GLN A 33 2.14 7.86 4.07
C GLN A 33 3.47 8.58 4.19
N GLY A 34 3.94 8.90 5.40
CA GLY A 34 5.00 9.88 5.51
C GLY A 34 6.30 9.44 6.08
N CYS A 35 6.32 8.96 7.30
CA CYS A 35 7.58 8.71 7.97
C CYS A 35 7.27 7.58 8.91
N ASP A 36 7.96 6.45 8.77
CA ASP A 36 7.68 5.14 9.38
C ASP A 36 7.48 5.21 10.91
N GLY A 37 6.35 5.77 11.37
CA GLY A 37 6.11 6.13 12.77
C GLY A 37 6.82 7.39 13.29
N HIS A 38 7.57 8.13 12.48
CA HIS A 38 8.40 9.26 12.93
C HIS A 38 7.69 10.62 12.81
N ALA A 39 7.94 11.53 13.76
CA ALA A 39 7.37 12.88 13.75
C ALA A 39 8.07 13.81 12.75
N GLU A 40 7.41 14.88 12.32
CA GLU A 40 8.00 15.89 11.43
C GLU A 40 9.29 16.48 12.04
N GLY A 41 10.36 16.50 11.25
CA GLY A 41 11.70 16.94 11.68
C GLY A 41 12.48 15.90 12.50
N GLU A 42 11.88 14.75 12.84
CA GLU A 42 12.57 13.67 13.52
C GLU A 42 13.58 13.00 12.58
N GLU A 43 14.78 12.73 13.11
CA GLU A 43 15.86 12.05 12.41
C GLU A 43 16.03 10.62 12.94
N TRP A 44 16.10 9.64 12.05
CA TRP A 44 16.35 8.23 12.38
C TRP A 44 17.35 7.59 11.42
N LYS A 45 17.75 6.36 11.72
CA LYS A 45 18.58 5.55 10.83
C LYS A 45 17.77 4.39 10.27
N GLU A 46 17.84 4.23 8.95
CA GLU A 46 17.32 3.08 8.23
C GLU A 46 18.49 2.40 7.52
N GLU A 47 18.81 1.18 7.96
CA GLU A 47 20.08 0.51 7.63
C GLU A 47 21.29 1.41 7.98
N CYS A 48 22.05 1.84 6.97
CA CYS A 48 23.16 2.78 7.13
C CYS A 48 22.78 4.23 6.81
N ASN A 49 21.59 4.47 6.24
CA ASN A 49 21.16 5.78 5.81
C ASN A 49 20.55 6.56 6.97
N THR A 50 20.75 7.88 6.96
CA THR A 50 20.06 8.79 7.87
C THR A 50 18.87 9.38 7.15
N CYS A 51 17.71 9.31 7.80
CA CYS A 51 16.44 9.79 7.30
C CYS A 51 15.90 10.90 8.19
N ILE A 52 15.19 11.86 7.57
CA ILE A 52 14.45 12.90 8.28
C ILE A 52 13.02 12.97 7.74
N CYS A 53 12.06 13.17 8.65
CA CYS A 53 10.67 13.36 8.25
C CYS A 53 10.47 14.79 7.75
N LYS A 54 10.11 14.94 6.47
CA LYS A 54 9.85 16.25 5.86
C LYS A 54 8.58 16.24 5.05
N GLY A 55 7.63 17.08 5.43
CA GLY A 55 6.32 17.16 4.80
C GLY A 55 5.55 15.85 4.90
N GLY A 56 5.79 15.07 5.95
CA GLY A 56 5.31 13.70 6.04
C GLY A 56 5.76 12.87 4.84
N LEU A 57 7.06 12.86 4.54
CA LEU A 57 7.76 11.91 3.66
C LEU A 57 9.16 11.65 4.22
N PRO A 58 9.74 10.43 4.09
CA PRO A 58 11.04 10.14 4.64
C PRO A 58 12.09 10.57 3.62
N THR A 59 12.93 11.52 4.01
CA THR A 59 14.04 12.00 3.17
C THR A 59 15.34 11.40 3.68
N CYS A 60 15.86 10.38 3.00
CA CYS A 60 17.05 9.63 3.41
C CYS A 60 18.29 9.98 2.58
N THR A 61 19.48 9.82 3.17
CA THR A 61 20.74 9.74 2.40
C THR A 61 20.71 8.52 1.46
N THR A 62 21.57 8.51 0.44
CA THR A 62 21.66 7.41 -0.55
C THR A 62 23.02 6.71 -0.51
N MET A 63 23.46 6.34 0.69
CA MET A 63 24.71 5.59 0.89
C MET A 63 24.51 4.12 0.52
N ALA A 64 25.53 3.51 -0.07
CA ALA A 64 25.58 2.07 -0.28
C ALA A 64 25.87 1.38 1.05
N CYS A 65 24.91 0.62 1.57
CA CYS A 65 25.08 -0.14 2.81
C CYS A 65 25.78 -1.48 2.51
N LEU A 66 26.88 -1.77 3.23
CA LEU A 66 27.68 -2.99 3.05
C LEU A 66 27.25 -4.13 4.01
N GLY A 67 26.18 -3.94 4.78
CA GLY A 67 25.65 -4.92 5.74
C GLY A 67 24.50 -5.76 5.17
N PRO A 68 24.08 -6.83 5.87
CA PRO A 68 22.90 -7.60 5.50
C PRO A 68 21.62 -6.75 5.60
N ARG A 69 20.66 -7.04 4.71
CA ARG A 69 19.31 -6.43 4.67
C ARG A 69 18.33 -7.19 5.54
#